data_AF-A2EF04-F1
#
_entry.id   AF-A2EF04-F1
#
_cell.length_a   1.000
_cell.length_b   1.000
_cell.length_c   1.000
_cell.angle_alpha   90.00
_cell.angle_beta   90.00
_cell.angle_gamma   90.00
#
_symmetry.space_group_name_H-M   'P 1'
#
loop_
_entity.id
_entity.type
_entity.pdbx_description
1 polymer ?
#
loop_
_entity_poly.entity_id
_entity_poly.type
_entity_poly.pdbx_seq_one_letter_code
_entity_poly.pdbx_strand_id
1 'polypeptide(L)'
;MLYQNKGFGSLSKTNISNCISSQKPGFEYDYVESTVNVSFCNFENLQVTDGIITYFYNSPGRIDRCNYKNNSQNDEYFGIVSVTSKRLDIFDSSFQNNPEINKGKLFEAGNGDGKIYIHRCSIDSYSADTGSGIVYTSDQGTESFKNNLTFLGLRPCEGNLGLVLLFIPKKENIICSLSPCVNFLFGEYHLSILLLNKQ
;
A
#
# COMPACT_ATOMS: atom_id res chain seq x y z
N MET A 1 -8.65 -3.36 0.66
CA MET A 1 -7.86 -2.80 1.77
C MET A 1 -7.06 -3.88 2.46
N LEU A 2 -5.73 -3.76 2.44
CA LEU A 2 -4.87 -4.41 3.43
C LEU A 2 -4.70 -3.43 4.59
N TYR A 3 -5.08 -3.81 5.80
CA TYR A 3 -4.98 -2.96 6.99
C TYR A 3 -4.22 -3.67 8.08
N GLN A 4 -3.25 -3.00 8.68
CA GLN A 4 -2.51 -3.50 9.83
C GLN A 4 -2.46 -2.45 10.92
N ASN A 5 -2.90 -2.83 12.12
CA ASN A 5 -2.80 -2.03 13.33
C ASN A 5 -1.73 -2.63 14.25
N LYS A 6 -0.73 -1.84 14.63
CA LYS A 6 0.42 -2.22 15.48
C LYS A 6 1.27 -3.36 14.91
N GLY A 7 2.37 -3.67 15.60
CA GLY A 7 3.24 -4.83 15.32
C GLY A 7 4.26 -4.60 14.21
N PHE A 8 4.39 -5.57 13.30
CA PHE A 8 5.30 -5.53 12.15
C PHE A 8 4.51 -5.53 10.85
N GLY A 9 4.76 -4.54 9.99
CA GLY A 9 4.10 -4.41 8.70
C GLY A 9 5.09 -4.65 7.55
N SER A 10 4.74 -5.54 6.62
CA SER A 10 5.40 -5.59 5.33
C SER A 10 4.41 -5.97 4.23
N LEU A 11 4.65 -5.43 3.04
CA LEU A 11 3.93 -5.79 1.82
C LEU A 11 4.96 -5.97 0.72
N SER A 12 4.93 -7.10 0.01
CA SER A 12 5.83 -7.25 -1.12
C SER A 12 5.25 -8.08 -2.25
N LYS A 13 5.79 -7.87 -3.47
CA LYS A 13 5.47 -8.69 -4.66
C LYS A 13 3.96 -8.82 -4.91
N THR A 14 3.23 -7.74 -4.65
CA THR A 14 1.76 -7.72 -4.69
C THR A 14 1.28 -6.85 -5.83
N ASN A 15 0.24 -7.29 -6.53
CA ASN A 15 -0.47 -6.49 -7.52
C ASN A 15 -1.89 -6.22 -7.05
N ILE A 16 -2.24 -4.95 -6.89
CA ILE A 16 -3.61 -4.50 -6.65
C ILE A 16 -3.98 -3.67 -7.88
N SER A 17 -5.00 -4.09 -8.63
CA SER A 17 -5.38 -3.38 -9.83
C SER A 17 -6.89 -3.35 -10.05
N ASN A 18 -7.34 -2.39 -10.86
CA ASN A 18 -8.72 -2.14 -11.28
C ASN A 18 -9.75 -2.27 -10.13
N CYS A 19 -9.49 -1.55 -9.04
CA CYS A 19 -10.36 -1.52 -7.88
C CYS A 19 -10.96 -0.12 -7.72
N ILE A 20 -12.28 -0.04 -7.60
CA ILE A 20 -13.01 1.19 -7.25
C ILE A 20 -13.59 1.00 -5.84
N SER A 21 -13.29 1.91 -4.93
CA SER A 21 -13.77 1.83 -3.54
C SER A 21 -14.06 3.21 -2.99
N SER A 22 -15.06 3.33 -2.11
CA SER A 22 -15.27 4.58 -1.38
C SER A 22 -14.25 4.83 -0.28
N GLN A 23 -13.59 3.79 0.22
CA GLN A 23 -12.66 3.90 1.35
C GLN A 23 -11.20 3.80 0.91
N LYS A 24 -10.62 2.59 0.88
CA LYS A 24 -9.17 2.39 0.74
C LYS A 24 -8.85 1.14 -0.09
N PRO A 25 -8.64 1.26 -1.41
CA PRO A 25 -8.41 0.11 -2.29
C PRO A 25 -7.01 -0.49 -2.15
N GLY A 26 -6.02 0.30 -1.75
CA GLY A 26 -4.64 -0.17 -1.53
C GLY A 26 -4.43 -0.71 -0.11
N PHE A 27 -3.63 0.01 0.68
CA PHE A 27 -3.24 -0.42 2.03
C PHE A 27 -3.14 0.72 3.05
N GLU A 28 -3.22 0.36 4.32
CA GLU A 28 -3.08 1.25 5.45
C GLU A 28 -2.31 0.58 6.60
N TYR A 29 -1.35 1.32 7.17
CA TYR A 29 -0.60 0.93 8.35
C TYR A 29 -0.83 1.95 9.46
N ASP A 30 -1.23 1.46 10.62
CA ASP A 30 -1.73 2.25 11.73
C ASP A 30 -1.00 1.90 13.05
N TYR A 31 -0.38 2.88 13.70
CA TYR A 31 0.42 2.73 14.94
C TYR A 31 1.45 1.59 14.90
N VAL A 32 2.07 1.33 13.76
CA VAL A 32 3.13 0.32 13.63
C VAL A 32 4.43 0.89 14.20
N GLU A 33 5.01 0.22 15.19
CA GLU A 33 6.23 0.70 15.87
C GLU A 33 7.49 0.49 15.01
N SER A 34 7.49 -0.58 14.21
CA SER A 34 8.59 -0.93 13.31
C SER A 34 8.46 -0.24 11.96
N THR A 35 9.58 -0.07 11.25
CA THR A 35 9.55 0.45 9.88
C THR A 35 8.83 -0.52 8.96
N VAL A 36 7.71 -0.07 8.41
CA VAL A 36 6.91 -0.81 7.45
C VAL A 36 7.64 -0.83 6.10
N ASN A 37 7.85 -2.03 5.55
CA ASN A 37 8.50 -2.19 4.24
C ASN A 37 7.49 -2.59 3.17
N VAL A 38 7.31 -1.74 2.17
CA VAL A 38 6.47 -1.98 0.99
C VAL A 38 7.38 -2.07 -0.24
N SER A 39 7.48 -3.23 -0.88
CA SER A 39 8.44 -3.41 -1.97
C SER A 39 7.97 -4.28 -3.13
N PHE A 40 8.38 -3.93 -4.36
CA PHE A 40 8.03 -4.71 -5.56
C PHE A 40 6.52 -4.85 -5.77
N CYS A 41 5.74 -3.80 -5.47
CA CYS A 41 4.28 -3.80 -5.61
C CYS A 41 3.83 -3.03 -6.85
N ASN A 42 2.66 -3.38 -7.37
CA ASN A 42 1.97 -2.64 -8.43
C ASN A 42 0.57 -2.25 -7.98
N PHE A 43 0.26 -0.96 -8.09
CA PHE A 43 -1.01 -0.34 -7.79
C PHE A 43 -1.49 0.35 -9.06
N GLU A 44 -2.44 -0.27 -9.77
CA GLU A 44 -2.84 0.18 -11.11
C GLU A 44 -4.35 0.32 -11.28
N ASN A 45 -4.82 1.43 -11.86
CA ASN A 45 -6.25 1.69 -12.06
C ASN A 45 -7.05 1.60 -10.74
N LEU A 46 -6.49 2.09 -9.63
CA LEU A 46 -7.20 2.21 -8.36
C LEU A 46 -7.94 3.54 -8.33
N GLN A 47 -9.23 3.53 -7.96
CA GLN A 47 -10.04 4.73 -7.83
C GLN A 47 -10.66 4.81 -6.44
N VAL A 48 -10.55 5.99 -5.83
CA VAL A 48 -11.13 6.29 -4.51
C VAL A 48 -12.03 7.51 -4.54
N THR A 49 -13.24 7.39 -3.97
CA THR A 49 -14.16 8.53 -3.90
C THR A 49 -14.05 9.32 -2.61
N ASP A 50 -13.88 8.68 -1.45
CA ASP A 50 -13.99 9.31 -0.12
C ASP A 50 -12.89 8.87 0.86
N GLY A 51 -11.70 8.55 0.33
CA GLY A 51 -10.58 8.07 1.15
C GLY A 51 -9.28 7.98 0.37
N ILE A 52 -8.40 7.07 0.81
CA ILE A 52 -6.97 7.11 0.50
C ILE A 52 -6.49 5.77 -0.08
N ILE A 53 -5.61 5.81 -1.08
CA ILE A 53 -5.04 4.59 -1.67
C ILE A 53 -3.98 3.96 -0.76
N THR A 54 -3.01 4.75 -0.30
CA THR A 54 -1.90 4.31 0.55
C THR A 54 -1.75 5.25 1.73
N TYR A 55 -1.78 4.70 2.95
CA TYR A 55 -1.65 5.50 4.16
C TYR A 55 -0.74 4.90 5.23
N PHE A 56 0.13 5.73 5.80
CA PHE A 56 0.98 5.44 6.96
C PHE A 56 0.62 6.38 8.10
N TYR A 57 -0.29 5.96 8.99
CA TYR A 57 -0.66 6.73 10.17
C TYR A 57 0.20 6.34 11.37
N ASN A 58 0.93 7.32 11.91
CA ASN A 58 1.83 7.14 13.04
C ASN A 58 2.77 5.93 12.90
N SER A 59 3.14 5.60 11.66
CA SER A 59 3.94 4.43 11.29
C SER A 59 5.12 4.87 10.41
N PRO A 60 6.38 4.57 10.78
CA PRO A 60 7.50 4.82 9.88
C PRO A 60 7.44 3.87 8.70
N GLY A 61 7.73 4.35 7.49
CA GLY A 61 7.54 3.58 6.26
C GLY A 61 8.70 3.66 5.29
N ARG A 62 8.83 2.63 4.46
CA ARG A 62 9.69 2.57 3.29
C ARG A 62 8.93 1.96 2.12
N ILE A 63 8.84 2.70 1.00
CA ILE A 63 8.37 2.21 -0.29
C ILE A 63 9.58 2.04 -1.20
N ASP A 64 9.74 0.88 -1.84
CA ASP A 64 10.90 0.56 -2.67
C ASP A 64 10.48 -0.24 -3.91
N ARG A 65 10.80 0.23 -5.12
CA ARG A 65 10.48 -0.48 -6.37
C ARG A 65 9.00 -0.78 -6.51
N CYS A 66 8.15 0.20 -6.27
CA CYS A 66 6.71 0.10 -6.45
C CYS A 66 6.25 0.92 -7.66
N ASN A 67 5.12 0.51 -8.24
CA ASN A 67 4.43 1.23 -9.31
C ASN A 67 3.08 1.73 -8.83
N TYR A 68 2.81 3.01 -9.09
CA TYR A 68 1.51 3.64 -8.97
C TYR A 68 1.14 4.18 -10.35
N LYS A 69 0.18 3.53 -11.03
CA LYS A 69 -0.18 3.87 -12.40
C LYS A 69 -1.69 4.06 -12.56
N ASN A 70 -2.11 5.13 -13.25
CA ASN A 70 -3.54 5.34 -13.56
C ASN A 70 -4.44 5.36 -12.32
N ASN A 71 -3.92 5.73 -11.15
CA ASN A 71 -4.72 5.78 -9.95
C ASN A 71 -5.31 7.17 -9.76
N SER A 72 -6.52 7.23 -9.22
CA SER A 72 -7.20 8.48 -8.91
C SER A 72 -7.81 8.46 -7.53
N GLN A 73 -7.83 9.62 -6.90
CA GLN A 73 -8.58 9.85 -5.66
C GLN A 73 -9.31 11.18 -5.78
N ASN A 74 -10.37 11.31 -4.99
CA ASN A 74 -11.22 12.51 -4.95
C ASN A 74 -11.22 13.21 -3.57
N ASP A 75 -10.30 12.83 -2.68
CA ASP A 75 -10.15 13.43 -1.36
C ASP A 75 -9.17 14.64 -1.43
N GLU A 76 -9.59 15.78 -0.89
CA GLU A 76 -8.80 17.02 -0.88
C GLU A 76 -7.76 17.08 0.24
N TYR A 77 -7.89 16.25 1.28
CA TYR A 77 -7.03 16.26 2.47
C TYR A 77 -5.85 15.30 2.39
N PHE A 78 -5.86 14.40 1.41
CA PHE A 78 -4.86 13.33 1.32
C PHE A 78 -4.19 13.26 -0.04
N GLY A 79 -3.07 12.56 -0.08
CA GLY A 79 -2.35 12.15 -1.27
C GLY A 79 -2.62 10.69 -1.60
N ILE A 80 -2.39 10.29 -2.86
CA ILE A 80 -2.39 8.87 -3.25
C ILE A 80 -1.48 8.06 -2.32
N VAL A 81 -0.35 8.65 -1.95
CA VAL A 81 0.51 8.21 -0.85
C VAL A 81 0.53 9.27 0.24
N SER A 82 0.04 8.91 1.42
CA SER A 82 -0.03 9.82 2.58
C SER A 82 0.76 9.28 3.78
N VAL A 83 1.39 10.16 4.54
CA VAL A 83 2.05 9.84 5.83
C VAL A 83 1.74 10.89 6.89
N THR A 84 1.46 10.44 8.11
CA THR A 84 1.18 11.33 9.23
C THR A 84 2.03 10.95 10.43
N SER A 85 2.59 11.96 11.10
CA SER A 85 3.37 11.87 12.34
C SER A 85 4.68 11.06 12.31
N LYS A 86 5.06 10.52 11.14
CA LYS A 86 6.27 9.74 10.96
C LYS A 86 6.92 10.02 9.61
N ARG A 87 8.09 9.40 9.42
CA ARG A 87 8.87 9.45 8.20
C ARG A 87 8.49 8.31 7.25
N LEU A 88 8.36 8.64 5.96
CA LEU A 88 8.24 7.74 4.84
C LEU A 88 9.38 8.01 3.86
N ASP A 89 10.16 6.98 3.54
CA ASP A 89 11.16 7.04 2.48
C ASP A 89 10.66 6.28 1.24
N ILE A 90 10.75 6.91 0.06
CA ILE A 90 10.33 6.34 -1.21
C ILE A 90 11.55 6.24 -2.12
N PHE A 91 11.92 5.01 -2.48
CA PHE A 91 13.08 4.71 -3.32
C PHE A 91 12.66 4.06 -4.63
N ASP A 92 13.36 4.42 -5.70
CA ASP A 92 13.39 3.67 -6.95
C ASP A 92 11.97 3.23 -7.39
N SER A 93 10.98 4.13 -7.37
CA SER A 93 9.57 3.82 -7.61
C SER A 93 8.99 4.68 -8.74
N SER A 94 7.86 4.28 -9.30
CA SER A 94 7.24 4.96 -10.44
C SER A 94 5.82 5.41 -10.12
N PHE A 95 5.51 6.67 -10.45
CA PHE A 95 4.21 7.30 -10.33
C PHE A 95 3.84 7.88 -11.70
N GLN A 96 2.94 7.21 -12.42
CA GLN A 96 2.57 7.54 -13.79
C GLN A 96 1.06 7.71 -13.97
N ASN A 97 0.66 8.79 -14.62
CA ASN A 97 -0.71 9.11 -14.99
C ASN A 97 -1.67 8.97 -13.80
N ASN A 98 -1.33 9.57 -12.66
CA ASN A 98 -2.19 9.55 -11.49
C ASN A 98 -2.91 10.89 -11.37
N PRO A 99 -4.08 11.07 -12.00
CA PRO A 99 -4.73 12.37 -12.08
C PRO A 99 -5.23 12.88 -10.72
N GLU A 100 -5.03 14.16 -10.48
CA GLU A 100 -5.62 14.89 -9.36
C GLU A 100 -7.07 15.22 -9.67
N ILE A 101 -8.02 14.52 -9.06
CA ILE A 101 -9.44 14.85 -9.15
C ILE A 101 -9.76 15.76 -7.95
N ASN A 102 -10.43 16.90 -8.21
CA ASN A 102 -10.90 17.85 -7.20
C ASN A 102 -9.83 18.34 -6.19
N LYS A 103 -8.62 18.64 -6.67
CA LYS A 103 -7.47 19.11 -5.87
C LYS A 103 -6.80 18.05 -4.98
N GLY A 104 -7.11 16.76 -5.12
CA GLY A 104 -6.31 15.71 -4.50
C GLY A 104 -4.82 15.80 -4.87
N LYS A 105 -3.95 15.11 -4.15
CA LYS A 105 -2.49 15.20 -4.36
C LYS A 105 -1.86 13.85 -4.66
N LEU A 106 -0.66 13.84 -5.22
CA LEU A 106 0.10 12.59 -5.37
C LEU A 106 0.71 12.18 -4.03
N PHE A 107 1.30 13.13 -3.31
CA PHE A 107 1.91 12.93 -2.00
C PHE A 107 1.29 13.85 -0.95
N GLU A 108 1.09 13.35 0.26
CA GLU A 108 0.66 14.17 1.40
C GLU A 108 1.46 13.81 2.65
N ALA A 109 1.93 14.85 3.33
CA ALA A 109 2.64 14.73 4.60
C ALA A 109 1.86 15.48 5.68
N GLY A 110 0.95 14.76 6.35
CA GLY A 110 -0.05 15.33 7.23
C GLY A 110 0.43 15.78 8.60
N ASN A 111 -0.49 16.44 9.31
CA ASN A 111 -0.22 17.14 10.56
C ASN A 111 0.39 16.24 11.64
N GLY A 112 1.44 16.74 12.31
CA GLY A 112 2.15 16.01 13.38
C GLY A 112 3.60 15.64 13.07
N ASP A 113 4.26 16.35 12.16
CA ASP A 113 5.65 16.11 11.69
C ASP A 113 5.80 14.95 10.68
N GLY A 114 4.77 14.71 9.84
CA GLY A 114 4.89 13.81 8.69
C GLY A 114 6.01 14.24 7.74
N LYS A 115 6.82 13.29 7.26
CA LYS A 115 7.93 13.57 6.33
C LYS A 115 8.00 12.54 5.22
N ILE A 116 7.96 12.96 3.97
CA ILE A 116 8.21 12.10 2.81
C ILE A 116 9.55 12.48 2.18
N TYR A 117 10.44 11.51 1.99
CA TYR A 117 11.67 11.68 1.23
C TYR A 117 11.61 10.82 -0.02
N ILE A 118 11.78 11.45 -1.19
CA ILE A 118 11.67 10.80 -2.50
C ILE A 118 13.04 10.75 -3.14
N HIS A 119 13.50 9.53 -3.43
CA HIS A 119 14.82 9.27 -3.99
C HIS A 119 14.70 8.41 -5.26
N ARG A 120 15.28 8.87 -6.37
CA ARG A 120 15.39 8.12 -7.63
C ARG A 120 14.06 7.59 -8.17
N CYS A 121 12.97 8.33 -7.96
CA CYS A 121 11.64 7.97 -8.45
C CYS A 121 11.31 8.64 -9.79
N SER A 122 10.51 7.96 -10.62
CA SER A 122 9.90 8.51 -11.82
C SER A 122 8.53 9.10 -11.49
N ILE A 123 8.31 10.39 -11.71
CA ILE A 123 7.03 11.05 -11.43
C ILE A 123 6.68 11.94 -12.64
N ASP A 124 5.55 11.70 -13.29
CA ASP A 124 5.17 12.44 -14.51
C ASP A 124 4.31 13.69 -14.25
N SER A 125 3.46 13.68 -13.21
CA SER A 125 2.72 14.84 -12.71
C SER A 125 2.89 14.94 -11.20
N TYR A 126 3.88 15.72 -10.78
CA TYR A 126 4.17 15.89 -9.35
C TYR A 126 3.20 16.87 -8.69
N SER A 127 2.63 16.45 -7.56
CA SER A 127 1.96 17.34 -6.61
C SER A 127 2.09 16.84 -5.19
N ALA A 128 2.23 17.80 -4.27
CA ALA A 128 2.28 17.52 -2.85
C ALA A 128 1.49 18.57 -2.07
N ASP A 129 0.82 18.14 -1.00
CA ASP A 129 0.43 19.02 0.10
C ASP A 129 1.23 18.61 1.32
N THR A 130 1.68 19.62 2.05
CA THR A 130 2.52 19.44 3.21
C THR A 130 1.84 19.82 4.50
N GLY A 131 0.66 20.45 4.54
CA GLY A 131 0.08 20.90 5.81
C GLY A 131 1.14 21.51 6.75
N SER A 132 1.48 20.79 7.83
CA SER A 132 2.67 21.05 8.69
C SER A 132 3.87 20.08 8.54
N GLY A 133 3.75 19.03 7.74
CA GLY A 133 4.82 18.12 7.33
C GLY A 133 5.71 18.63 6.19
N ILE A 134 6.52 17.73 5.62
CA ILE A 134 7.46 18.08 4.53
C ILE A 134 7.55 16.95 3.48
N VAL A 135 7.55 17.32 2.20
CA VAL A 135 7.87 16.42 1.08
C VAL A 135 9.16 16.89 0.43
N TYR A 136 10.22 16.08 0.55
CA TYR A 136 11.55 16.38 -0.01
C TYR A 136 11.80 15.59 -1.29
N THR A 137 12.16 16.32 -2.35
CA THR A 137 12.34 15.81 -3.71
C THR A 137 13.75 16.05 -4.27
N SER A 138 14.71 16.46 -3.43
CA SER A 138 16.05 16.89 -3.86
C SER A 138 16.86 15.81 -4.59
N ASP A 139 16.52 14.53 -4.41
CA ASP A 139 17.17 13.38 -5.05
C ASP A 139 16.27 12.68 -6.08
N GLN A 140 15.30 13.39 -6.67
CA GLN A 140 14.48 12.83 -7.75
C GLN A 140 15.37 12.42 -8.94
N GLY A 141 15.19 11.18 -9.41
CA GLY A 141 15.90 10.69 -10.58
C GLY A 141 15.33 11.33 -11.84
N THR A 142 16.17 11.84 -12.73
CA THR A 142 15.75 12.34 -14.05
C THR A 142 15.42 11.21 -15.02
N GLU A 143 15.83 9.98 -14.70
CA GLU A 143 15.49 8.79 -15.48
C GLU A 143 14.25 8.12 -14.92
N SER A 144 13.32 7.76 -15.81
CA SER A 144 12.13 7.03 -15.44
C SER A 144 12.54 5.65 -14.92
N PHE A 145 12.61 5.46 -13.59
CA PHE A 145 12.62 4.12 -13.02
C PHE A 145 11.39 3.38 -13.58
N LYS A 146 11.64 2.42 -14.48
CA LYS A 146 10.61 1.54 -15.05
C LYS A 146 10.73 0.20 -14.35
N ASN A 147 9.80 -0.05 -13.47
CA ASN A 147 9.65 -1.37 -12.90
C ASN A 147 9.07 -2.31 -13.97
N ASN A 148 9.88 -3.23 -14.48
CA ASN A 148 9.47 -4.19 -15.51
C ASN A 148 8.73 -5.42 -14.92
N LEU A 149 8.16 -5.30 -13.70
CA LEU A 149 7.35 -6.36 -13.12
C LEU A 149 6.10 -6.59 -13.98
N THR A 150 6.05 -7.76 -14.61
CA THR A 150 4.86 -8.26 -15.30
C THR A 150 4.16 -9.23 -14.37
N PHE A 151 3.01 -8.83 -13.80
CA PHE A 151 2.20 -9.71 -12.97
C PHE A 151 1.32 -10.58 -13.87
N LEU A 152 1.75 -11.82 -14.12
CA LEU A 152 1.02 -12.78 -14.94
C LEU A 152 -0.14 -13.38 -14.13
N GLY A 153 -1.38 -13.18 -14.57
CA GLY A 153 -2.51 -14.02 -14.18
C GLY A 153 -3.39 -13.55 -13.01
N LEU A 154 -3.27 -12.32 -12.50
CA LEU A 154 -4.17 -11.80 -11.47
C LEU A 154 -5.24 -10.90 -12.08
N ARG A 155 -6.49 -11.37 -12.12
CA ARG A 155 -7.65 -10.53 -12.48
C ARG A 155 -7.96 -9.55 -11.34
N PRO A 156 -8.30 -8.30 -11.65
CA PRO A 156 -8.62 -7.28 -10.67
C PRO A 156 -9.98 -7.52 -10.01
N CYS A 157 -10.15 -6.99 -8.80
CA CYS A 157 -11.24 -7.33 -7.91
C CYS A 157 -12.61 -6.77 -8.36
N GLU A 158 -13.48 -7.64 -8.87
CA GLU A 158 -14.92 -7.55 -8.62
C GLU A 158 -15.30 -8.63 -7.59
N GLY A 159 -15.27 -8.26 -6.31
CA GLY A 159 -15.61 -9.16 -5.20
C GLY A 159 -14.90 -8.84 -3.89
N ASN A 160 -15.45 -9.31 -2.77
CA ASN A 160 -14.80 -9.25 -1.46
C ASN A 160 -13.37 -9.81 -1.57
N LEU A 161 -12.39 -9.03 -1.08
CA LEU A 161 -10.97 -9.42 -1.06
C LEU A 161 -10.80 -10.80 -0.45
N GLY A 162 -10.55 -11.80 -1.29
CA GLY A 162 -9.96 -13.06 -0.87
C GLY A 162 -8.47 -12.84 -0.68
N LEU A 163 -8.01 -12.89 0.57
CA LEU A 163 -6.60 -12.96 0.90
C LEU A 163 -6.01 -14.24 0.29
N VAL A 164 -5.32 -14.14 -0.85
CA VAL A 164 -4.47 -15.22 -1.37
C VAL A 164 -3.12 -15.11 -0.67
N LEU A 165 -3.04 -15.71 0.53
CA LEU A 165 -1.76 -15.98 1.18
C LEU A 165 -1.08 -17.11 0.40
N LEU A 166 -0.10 -16.78 -0.45
CA LEU A 166 0.76 -17.80 -1.06
C LEU A 166 1.71 -18.33 0.02
N PHE A 167 1.27 -19.36 0.74
CA PHE A 167 2.10 -20.03 1.74
C PHE A 167 3.11 -20.96 1.06
N ILE A 168 4.40 -20.70 1.27
CA ILE A 168 5.45 -21.69 1.05
C ILE A 168 5.71 -22.31 2.44
N PRO A 169 5.15 -23.49 2.76
CA PRO A 169 5.34 -24.07 4.09
C PRO A 169 6.82 -24.39 4.32
N LYS A 170 7.38 -23.88 5.42
CA LYS A 170 8.56 -24.51 6.05
C LYS A 170 8.10 -25.85 6.64
N LYS A 171 9.01 -26.82 6.67
CA LYS A 171 8.78 -28.26 6.93
C LYS A 171 8.09 -28.62 8.27
N GLU A 172 7.81 -27.64 9.12
CA GLU A 172 7.42 -27.79 10.53
C GLU A 172 5.95 -27.42 10.81
N ASN A 173 5.19 -26.91 9.83
CA ASN A 173 3.81 -26.49 10.08
C ASN A 173 2.84 -27.68 10.10
N ILE A 174 2.07 -27.81 11.18
CA ILE A 174 0.97 -28.77 11.32
C ILE A 174 -0.36 -28.06 11.03
N ILE A 175 -1.15 -28.61 10.11
CA ILE A 175 -2.48 -28.10 9.75
C ILE A 175 -3.51 -28.80 10.63
N CYS A 176 -4.28 -28.03 11.40
CA CYS A 176 -5.38 -28.54 12.21
C CYS A 176 -6.73 -28.05 11.64
N SER A 177 -7.54 -28.98 11.15
CA SER A 177 -8.86 -28.71 10.57
C SER A 177 -9.96 -28.84 11.62
N LEU A 178 -10.67 -27.74 11.90
CA LEU A 178 -11.94 -27.74 12.64
C LEU A 178 -12.96 -26.97 11.79
N SER A 179 -13.68 -27.68 10.91
CA SER A 179 -14.63 -27.07 9.97
C SER A 179 -15.62 -26.13 10.71
N PRO A 180 -15.85 -24.88 10.24
CA PRO A 180 -15.44 -24.28 8.96
C PRO A 180 -14.11 -23.50 9.00
N CYS A 181 -13.30 -23.70 10.04
CA CYS A 181 -12.04 -22.99 10.25
C CYS A 181 -10.83 -23.89 9.97
N VAL A 182 -9.87 -23.34 9.21
CA VAL A 182 -8.53 -23.93 9.11
C VAL A 182 -7.62 -23.16 10.06
N ASN A 183 -6.99 -23.86 11.00
CA ASN A 183 -6.07 -23.26 11.95
C ASN A 183 -4.63 -23.63 11.58
N PHE A 184 -3.77 -22.63 11.60
CA PHE A 184 -2.33 -22.80 11.46
C PHE A 184 -1.64 -22.41 12.76
N LEU A 185 -0.75 -23.28 13.23
CA LEU A 185 0.09 -23.04 14.42
C LEU A 185 1.48 -22.60 13.98
N PHE A 186 1.93 -21.44 14.45
CA PHE A 186 3.26 -20.89 14.17
C PHE A 186 3.97 -20.51 15.46
N GLY A 187 4.74 -21.43 16.04
CA GLY A 187 5.34 -21.21 17.36
C GLY A 187 4.24 -20.97 18.40
N GLU A 188 4.21 -19.78 19.03
CA GLU A 188 3.17 -19.37 19.98
C GLU A 188 1.97 -18.66 19.33
N TYR A 189 2.02 -18.33 18.03
CA TYR A 189 0.96 -17.58 17.36
C TYR A 189 -0.05 -18.49 16.65
N HIS A 190 -1.32 -18.07 16.72
CA HIS A 190 -2.45 -18.73 16.05
C HIS A 190 -3.02 -17.85 14.94
N LEU A 191 -3.14 -18.42 13.73
CA LEU A 191 -3.91 -17.82 12.65
C LEU A 191 -5.12 -18.71 12.33
N SER A 192 -6.32 -18.14 12.46
CA SER A 192 -7.58 -18.80 12.12
C SER A 192 -8.16 -18.17 10.86
N ILE A 193 -8.40 -18.99 9.84
CA ILE A 193 -9.06 -18.57 8.60
C ILE A 193 -10.48 -19.15 8.61
N LEU A 194 -11.48 -18.26 8.66
CA LEU A 194 -12.89 -18.60 8.56
C LEU A 194 -13.30 -18.64 7.08
N LEU A 195 -13.71 -19.81 6.60
CA LEU A 195 -14.22 -19.97 5.24
C LEU A 195 -15.74 -19.78 5.24
N LEU A 196 -16.21 -18.70 4.62
CA LEU A 196 -17.63 -18.46 4.41
C LEU A 196 -18.04 -18.94 3.02
N ASN A 197 -18.78 -20.05 2.96
CA ASN A 197 -19.44 -20.45 1.71
C ASN A 197 -20.69 -19.59 1.51
N LYS A 198 -20.77 -18.88 0.38
CA LYS A 198 -22.06 -18.38 -0.12
C LYS A 198 -22.80 -19.56 -0.74
N GLN A 199 -23.98 -19.87 -0.21
CA GLN A 199 -24.96 -20.73 -0.87
C GLN A 199 -25.57 -20.01 -2.08
#